data_AF-A0A4R0NC28-F1
#
_entry.id   AF-A0A4R0NC28-F1
#
_cell.length_a   1.000
_cell.length_b   1.000
_cell.length_c   1.000
_cell.angle_alpha   90.00
_cell.angle_beta   90.00
_cell.angle_gamma   90.00
#
_symmetry.space_group_name_H-M   'P 1'
#
loop_
_entity.id
_entity.type
_entity.pdbx_description
1 polymer ?
#
loop_
_entity_poly.entity_id
_entity_poly.type
_entity_poly.pdbx_seq_one_letter_code
_entity_poly.pdbx_strand_id
1 'polypeptide(L)'
;MMKILLSILGLLCFGLVSSAQTDSITISGTLRGLNSNKISISWIGNDAKNRFVSIQGKGDHFSARVPLQHTPIPARLYISGSQESRSGSQMPVPPFNFFLLDKDITLNGDATVLSETKVKGDLQNEHYNDLLQQTAKAERRYTQLLTQLTDTAIKKSPADSVELHQEIRATIHEKTKTEKAFISANPDAFASVFLLSRLSNSYGADEYISAWDALRATYKGTTAGLAVGKIVEKLSITKFGTKVFAFERVDKDGHKISTEALKGRTYILDFWGSWCGPCRASHPHLKELYKKYKSKGFEIVAIAQERGKTLEESRTSWSKAIQEDGINWIHILNQDGIEKQNIVKTFNVNAFPTKILVGADGRIITRTTSSASDAIDKALEKIYGF
;
A
#
# COMPACT_ATOMS: atom_id res chain seq x y z
N MET A 1 51.24 -32.92 64.50
CA MET A 1 49.87 -32.89 63.92
C MET A 1 49.18 -31.67 64.53
N MET A 2 48.53 -30.72 63.85
CA MET A 2 48.00 -30.64 62.50
C MET A 2 47.76 -29.15 62.13
N LYS A 3 48.34 -28.77 60.98
CA LYS A 3 48.02 -27.75 59.96
C LYS A 3 47.06 -26.55 60.24
N ILE A 4 47.62 -25.39 59.89
CA ILE A 4 47.04 -24.16 59.30
C ILE A 4 45.85 -24.42 58.35
N LEU A 5 44.81 -23.56 58.36
CA LEU A 5 44.22 -23.01 57.12
C LEU A 5 43.37 -21.74 57.37
N LEU A 6 43.63 -20.72 56.54
CA LEU A 6 42.86 -19.49 56.33
C LEU A 6 41.41 -19.79 55.90
N SER A 7 40.48 -18.88 56.19
CA SER A 7 39.25 -18.74 55.40
C SER A 7 38.85 -17.26 55.27
N ILE A 8 38.51 -16.92 54.04
CA ILE A 8 38.53 -15.60 53.41
C ILE A 8 37.22 -14.85 53.67
N LEU A 9 37.36 -13.54 53.84
CA LEU A 9 36.31 -12.54 53.94
C LEU A 9 35.49 -12.49 52.62
N GLY A 10 34.27 -13.01 52.63
CA GLY A 10 33.34 -12.91 51.50
C GLY A 10 32.39 -11.73 51.67
N LEU A 11 32.72 -10.58 51.05
CA LEU A 11 31.83 -9.43 50.92
C LEU A 11 30.68 -9.81 49.97
N LEU A 12 29.49 -10.09 50.52
CA LEU A 12 28.25 -10.26 49.75
C LEU A 12 27.79 -8.88 49.26
N CYS A 13 28.30 -8.46 48.10
CA CYS A 13 27.65 -7.44 47.28
C CYS A 13 26.30 -8.00 46.80
N PHE A 14 25.22 -7.65 47.51
CA PHE A 14 23.87 -7.70 46.96
C PHE A 14 23.83 -6.78 45.73
N GLY A 15 24.01 -7.38 44.55
CA GLY A 15 23.65 -6.73 43.30
C GLY A 15 22.13 -6.51 43.32
N LEU A 16 21.71 -5.31 43.71
CA LEU A 16 20.42 -4.77 43.32
C LEU A 16 20.43 -4.71 41.80
N VAL A 17 19.97 -5.79 41.18
CA VAL A 17 19.46 -5.74 39.81
C VAL A 17 18.25 -4.82 39.89
N SER A 18 18.49 -3.54 39.65
CA SER A 18 17.46 -2.58 39.27
C SER A 18 16.82 -3.12 38.00
N SER A 19 15.81 -3.97 38.17
CA SER A 19 14.77 -4.16 37.18
C SER A 19 14.20 -2.77 36.95
N ALA A 20 14.68 -2.07 35.91
CA ALA A 20 13.99 -0.88 35.44
C ALA A 20 12.56 -1.34 35.17
N GLN A 21 11.64 -0.90 36.03
CA GLN A 21 10.22 -1.14 35.85
C GLN A 21 9.86 -0.37 34.59
N THR A 22 9.89 -1.03 33.45
CA THR A 22 9.53 -0.42 32.19
C THR A 22 8.07 -0.05 32.29
N ASP A 23 7.78 1.25 32.23
CA ASP A 23 6.41 1.74 32.16
C ASP A 23 5.66 0.94 31.10
N SER A 24 4.48 0.47 31.46
CA SER A 24 3.70 -0.47 30.66
C SER A 24 2.25 -0.02 30.60
N ILE A 25 1.62 -0.25 29.46
CA ILE A 25 0.18 -0.08 29.29
C ILE A 25 -0.49 -1.45 29.22
N THR A 26 -1.77 -1.48 29.56
CA THR A 26 -2.63 -2.65 29.45
C THR A 26 -3.49 -2.55 28.20
N ILE A 27 -3.48 -3.60 27.38
CA ILE A 27 -4.39 -3.78 26.26
C ILE A 27 -5.36 -4.88 26.67
N SER A 28 -6.63 -4.55 26.83
CA SER A 28 -7.65 -5.48 27.29
C SER A 28 -8.94 -5.32 26.51
N GLY A 29 -9.86 -6.26 26.68
CA GLY A 29 -11.12 -6.18 25.96
C GLY A 29 -11.98 -7.40 25.99
N THR A 30 -13.11 -7.30 25.28
CA THR A 30 -14.07 -8.37 25.06
C THR A 30 -14.28 -8.60 23.57
N LEU A 31 -13.94 -9.77 23.09
CA LEU A 31 -14.17 -10.21 21.71
C LEU A 31 -15.11 -11.41 21.76
N ARG A 32 -16.36 -11.21 21.33
CA ARG A 32 -17.36 -12.28 21.34
C ARG A 32 -16.89 -13.44 20.48
N GLY A 33 -17.01 -14.67 21.00
CA GLY A 33 -16.55 -15.87 20.30
C GLY A 33 -15.04 -16.09 20.36
N LEU A 34 -14.30 -15.30 21.14
CA LEU A 34 -12.87 -15.53 21.36
C LEU A 34 -12.62 -16.87 22.04
N ASN A 35 -13.47 -17.24 23.00
CA ASN A 35 -13.28 -18.44 23.82
C ASN A 35 -11.84 -18.51 24.37
N SER A 36 -11.26 -19.70 24.47
CA SER A 36 -9.85 -19.83 24.84
C SER A 36 -8.91 -19.69 23.63
N ASN A 37 -9.25 -18.96 22.56
CA ASN A 37 -8.32 -18.79 21.44
C ASN A 37 -7.12 -17.90 21.82
N LYS A 38 -5.97 -18.16 21.21
CA LYS A 38 -4.73 -17.41 21.46
C LYS A 38 -4.79 -16.07 20.73
N ILE A 39 -4.50 -14.98 21.44
CA ILE A 39 -4.31 -13.65 20.87
C ILE A 39 -2.82 -13.36 20.74
N SER A 40 -2.42 -12.79 19.61
CA SER A 40 -1.07 -12.24 19.42
C SER A 40 -1.17 -10.78 19.03
N ILE A 41 -0.46 -9.92 19.77
CA ILE A 41 -0.33 -8.50 19.47
C ILE A 41 1.10 -8.28 18.99
N SER A 42 1.27 -7.70 17.81
CA SER A 42 2.59 -7.40 17.24
C SER A 42 2.74 -5.96 16.78
N TRP A 43 3.96 -5.43 16.87
CA TRP A 43 4.33 -4.09 16.43
C TRP A 43 5.80 -4.03 16.02
N ILE A 44 6.18 -2.96 15.33
CA ILE A 44 7.58 -2.66 14.99
C ILE A 44 8.04 -1.55 15.92
N GLY A 45 9.05 -1.82 16.75
CA GLY A 45 9.64 -0.82 17.64
C GLY A 45 10.35 0.31 16.88
N ASN A 46 10.67 1.40 17.58
CA ASN A 46 11.43 2.51 17.01
C ASN A 46 12.85 2.10 16.55
N ASP A 47 13.36 0.98 17.05
CA ASP A 47 14.59 0.31 16.62
C ASP A 47 14.41 -0.56 15.35
N ALA A 48 13.25 -0.46 14.68
CA ALA A 48 12.84 -1.27 13.54
C ALA A 48 12.77 -2.79 13.82
N LYS A 49 12.78 -3.21 15.09
CA LYS A 49 12.66 -4.64 15.44
C LYS A 49 11.20 -5.04 15.64
N ASN A 50 10.85 -6.21 15.14
CA ASN A 50 9.55 -6.82 15.41
C ASN A 50 9.45 -7.20 16.88
N ARG A 51 8.32 -6.85 17.50
CA ARG A 51 7.97 -7.20 18.87
C ARG A 51 6.58 -7.81 18.88
N PHE A 52 6.35 -8.74 19.80
CA PHE A 52 5.03 -9.32 19.98
C PHE A 52 4.83 -9.79 21.41
N VAL A 53 3.56 -9.88 21.81
CA VAL A 53 3.11 -10.60 23.00
C VAL A 53 2.00 -11.56 22.59
N SER A 54 2.00 -12.74 23.18
CA SER A 54 0.93 -13.72 23.00
C SER A 54 0.30 -14.06 24.34
N ILE A 55 -1.03 -14.10 24.36
CA ILE A 55 -1.82 -14.44 25.54
C ILE A 55 -2.92 -15.44 25.18
N GLN A 56 -3.41 -16.16 26.18
CA GLN A 56 -4.61 -16.98 26.04
C GLN A 56 -5.85 -16.13 26.36
N GLY A 57 -6.88 -16.19 25.51
CA GLY A 57 -8.21 -15.71 25.87
C GLY A 57 -8.77 -16.46 27.09
N LYS A 58 -9.60 -15.76 27.87
CA LYS A 58 -10.35 -16.31 29.01
C LYS A 58 -11.83 -16.11 28.75
N GLY A 59 -12.47 -17.09 28.10
CA GLY A 59 -13.80 -16.87 27.53
C GLY A 59 -13.75 -15.75 26.49
N ASP A 60 -14.68 -14.81 26.52
CA ASP A 60 -14.66 -13.70 25.56
C ASP A 60 -13.68 -12.58 25.93
N HIS A 61 -12.95 -12.70 27.04
CA HIS A 61 -12.08 -11.64 27.57
C HIS A 61 -10.60 -11.90 27.34
N PHE A 62 -9.83 -10.83 27.26
CA PHE A 62 -8.37 -10.89 27.19
C PHE A 62 -7.71 -9.69 27.85
N SER A 63 -6.45 -9.85 28.25
CA SER A 63 -5.62 -8.77 28.78
C SER A 63 -4.13 -9.07 28.55
N ALA A 64 -3.41 -8.12 27.97
CA ALA A 64 -1.97 -8.15 27.74
C ALA A 64 -1.33 -6.87 28.26
N ARG A 65 -0.10 -6.96 28.75
CA ARG A 65 0.75 -5.79 29.02
C ARG A 65 1.80 -5.64 27.94
N VAL A 66 2.01 -4.41 27.50
CA VAL A 66 3.08 -4.04 26.56
C VAL A 66 3.83 -2.81 27.08
N PRO A 67 5.10 -2.61 26.68
CA PRO A 67 5.83 -1.40 27.05
C PRO A 67 5.12 -0.13 26.55
N LEU A 68 5.12 0.92 27.38
CA LEU A 68 4.67 2.26 27.00
C LEU A 68 5.52 2.78 25.84
N GLN A 69 4.90 3.57 24.96
CA GLN A 69 5.56 4.25 23.85
C GLN A 69 5.47 5.76 24.00
N HIS A 70 6.53 6.48 23.60
CA HIS A 70 6.56 7.95 23.62
C HIS A 70 6.11 8.59 22.30
N THR A 71 5.94 7.78 21.26
CA THR A 71 5.40 8.16 19.95
C THR A 71 4.42 7.10 19.50
N PRO A 72 3.33 7.44 18.79
CA PRO A 72 2.37 6.44 18.36
C PRO A 72 3.01 5.37 17.47
N ILE A 73 2.79 4.10 17.80
CA ILE A 73 3.27 2.95 17.01
C ILE A 73 2.08 2.12 16.55
N PRO A 74 1.96 1.81 15.24
CA PRO A 74 0.95 0.87 14.77
C PRO A 74 1.20 -0.53 15.31
N ALA A 75 0.20 -1.08 15.97
CA ALA A 75 0.13 -2.47 16.42
C ALA A 75 -0.98 -3.22 15.69
N ARG A 76 -0.87 -4.55 15.70
CA ARG A 76 -1.81 -5.47 15.09
C ARG A 76 -2.21 -6.55 16.08
N LEU A 77 -3.51 -6.78 16.22
CA LEU A 77 -4.06 -7.90 16.95
C LEU A 77 -4.47 -9.00 15.97
N TYR A 78 -4.00 -10.22 16.24
CA TYR A 78 -4.35 -11.46 15.55
C TYR A 78 -4.99 -12.42 16.53
N ILE A 79 -5.99 -13.18 16.08
CA ILE A 79 -6.55 -14.31 16.82
C ILE A 79 -6.14 -15.59 16.09
N SER A 80 -5.53 -16.52 16.81
CA SER A 80 -5.18 -17.83 16.27
C SER A 80 -6.43 -18.68 16.16
N GLY A 81 -6.70 -19.25 14.99
CA GLY A 81 -7.83 -20.16 14.78
C GLY A 81 -9.20 -19.51 14.59
N SER A 82 -9.31 -18.18 14.64
CA SER A 82 -10.54 -17.48 14.20
C SER A 82 -10.63 -17.56 12.67
N GLN A 83 -11.38 -18.52 12.17
CA GLN A 83 -11.75 -18.66 10.77
C GLN A 83 -13.14 -18.06 10.59
N GLU A 84 -13.33 -17.20 9.59
CA GLU A 84 -14.68 -16.79 9.21
C GLU A 84 -15.33 -17.96 8.46
N SER A 85 -16.08 -18.81 9.18
CA SER A 85 -16.72 -20.00 8.61
C SER A 85 -18.06 -19.64 7.99
N ARG A 86 -18.08 -19.30 6.70
CA ARG A 86 -19.26 -19.44 5.83
C ARG A 86 -18.79 -19.82 4.41
N SER A 87 -19.16 -21.04 4.00
CA SER A 87 -18.91 -21.71 2.70
C SER A 87 -17.43 -21.95 2.29
N GLY A 88 -16.90 -23.11 2.69
CA GLY A 88 -15.97 -23.93 1.90
C GLY A 88 -14.55 -23.41 1.61
N SER A 89 -14.27 -22.12 1.77
CA SER A 89 -12.96 -21.51 1.57
C SER A 89 -12.60 -20.64 2.78
N GLN A 90 -11.60 -21.09 3.53
CA GLN A 90 -11.18 -20.51 4.80
C GLN A 90 -10.23 -19.33 4.58
N MET A 91 -10.74 -18.10 4.67
CA MET A 91 -9.88 -16.91 4.76
C MET A 91 -9.57 -16.59 6.22
N PRO A 92 -8.29 -16.33 6.58
CA PRO A 92 -7.95 -15.89 7.92
C PRO A 92 -8.57 -14.53 8.20
N VAL A 93 -9.14 -14.35 9.39
CA VAL A 93 -9.68 -13.05 9.84
C VAL A 93 -8.56 -11.99 9.76
N PRO A 94 -8.77 -10.87 9.04
CA PRO A 94 -7.78 -9.81 8.95
C PRO A 94 -7.40 -9.26 10.33
N PRO A 95 -6.12 -8.89 10.55
CA PRO A 95 -5.72 -8.33 11.83
C PRO A 95 -6.38 -6.98 12.10
N PHE A 96 -6.72 -6.74 13.37
CA PHE A 96 -7.17 -5.43 13.82
C PHE A 96 -5.96 -4.52 14.05
N ASN A 97 -5.93 -3.35 13.40
CA ASN A 97 -4.89 -2.35 13.65
C ASN A 97 -5.34 -1.41 14.78
N PHE A 98 -4.39 -0.93 15.58
CA PHE A 98 -4.59 0.10 16.60
C PHE A 98 -3.23 0.75 16.93
N PHE A 99 -3.19 1.74 17.82
CA PHE A 99 -1.96 2.47 18.12
C PHE A 99 -1.51 2.29 19.57
N LEU A 100 -0.22 2.03 19.78
CA LEU A 100 0.40 2.02 21.10
C LEU A 100 0.97 3.41 21.39
N LEU A 101 0.67 3.92 22.58
CA LEU A 101 1.23 5.18 23.12
C LEU A 101 1.40 5.06 24.65
N ASP A 102 0.68 5.88 25.42
CA ASP A 102 0.90 6.15 26.84
C ASP A 102 -0.33 5.90 27.72
N LYS A 103 -1.44 5.42 27.13
CA LYS A 103 -2.67 5.06 27.84
C LYS A 103 -3.05 3.61 27.61
N ASP A 104 -3.77 3.06 28.59
CA ASP A 104 -4.41 1.75 28.47
C ASP A 104 -5.43 1.75 27.32
N ILE A 105 -5.56 0.59 26.67
CA ILE A 105 -6.35 0.40 25.45
C ILE A 105 -7.43 -0.64 25.71
N THR A 106 -8.65 -0.33 25.29
CA THR A 106 -9.79 -1.25 25.34
C THR A 106 -10.27 -1.60 23.93
N LEU A 107 -10.36 -2.90 23.62
CA LEU A 107 -10.86 -3.42 22.34
C LEU A 107 -12.14 -4.24 22.55
N ASN A 108 -13.26 -3.80 21.98
CA ASN A 108 -14.53 -4.52 22.12
C ASN A 108 -15.14 -4.83 20.75
N GLY A 109 -15.42 -6.10 20.48
CA GLY A 109 -15.81 -6.54 19.14
C GLY A 109 -16.23 -8.00 19.07
N ASP A 110 -16.07 -8.57 17.87
CA ASP A 110 -16.35 -9.96 17.54
C ASP A 110 -15.08 -10.63 17.02
N ALA A 111 -14.74 -11.82 17.53
CA ALA A 111 -13.52 -12.53 17.16
C ALA A 111 -13.51 -12.98 15.69
N THR A 112 -14.68 -13.04 15.03
CA THR A 112 -14.80 -13.45 13.62
C THR A 112 -14.90 -12.27 12.65
N VAL A 113 -15.20 -11.06 13.16
CA VAL A 113 -15.35 -9.84 12.35
C VAL A 113 -14.58 -8.68 13.00
N LEU A 114 -13.25 -8.80 13.02
CA LEU A 114 -12.40 -7.82 13.68
C LEU A 114 -12.50 -6.41 13.09
N SER A 115 -12.91 -6.25 11.83
CA SER A 115 -13.11 -4.96 11.17
C SER A 115 -14.14 -4.04 11.86
N GLU A 116 -14.99 -4.59 12.72
CA GLU A 116 -15.99 -3.85 13.50
C GLU A 116 -15.62 -3.61 14.95
N THR A 117 -14.42 -4.05 15.35
CA THR A 117 -13.94 -3.85 16.71
C THR A 117 -13.83 -2.36 17.00
N LYS A 118 -14.37 -1.96 18.15
CA LYS A 118 -14.23 -0.61 18.68
C LYS A 118 -12.97 -0.54 19.51
N VAL A 119 -12.18 0.51 19.31
CA VAL A 119 -10.98 0.79 20.10
C VAL A 119 -11.17 2.08 20.90
N LYS A 120 -10.74 2.04 22.16
CA LYS A 120 -10.64 3.21 23.05
C LYS A 120 -9.25 3.26 23.66
N GLY A 121 -8.78 4.45 24.01
CA GLY A 121 -7.49 4.66 24.66
C GLY A 121 -7.11 6.12 24.63
N ASP A 122 -5.96 6.44 24.04
CA ASP A 122 -5.58 7.81 23.71
C ASP A 122 -6.41 8.41 22.54
N LEU A 123 -6.22 9.71 22.31
CA LEU A 123 -6.88 10.46 21.24
C LEU A 123 -6.57 9.89 19.84
N GLN A 124 -5.41 9.27 19.62
CA GLN A 124 -5.05 8.72 18.31
C GLN A 124 -5.87 7.47 18.00
N ASN A 125 -6.13 6.65 19.02
CA ASN A 125 -7.04 5.52 18.93
C ASN A 125 -8.50 5.96 18.80
N GLU A 126 -8.92 7.05 19.45
CA GLU A 126 -10.27 7.63 19.26
C GLU A 126 -10.48 8.10 17.81
N HIS A 127 -9.55 8.89 17.26
CA HIS A 127 -9.57 9.30 15.86
C HIS A 127 -9.62 8.11 14.90
N TYR A 128 -8.84 7.06 15.18
CA TYR A 128 -8.85 5.86 14.34
C TYR A 128 -10.15 5.07 14.46
N ASN A 129 -10.73 5.00 15.66
CA ASN A 129 -12.02 4.37 15.87
C ASN A 129 -13.12 5.04 15.05
N ASP A 130 -13.14 6.37 14.97
CA ASP A 130 -14.12 7.11 14.18
C ASP A 130 -14.05 6.77 12.69
N LEU A 131 -12.83 6.60 12.15
CA LEU A 131 -12.65 6.11 10.79
C LEU A 131 -13.11 4.65 10.63
N LEU A 132 -12.79 3.79 11.59
CA LEU A 132 -13.20 2.38 11.55
C LEU A 132 -14.72 2.26 11.52
N GLN A 133 -15.44 3.07 12.30
CA GLN A 133 -16.91 3.06 12.27
C GLN A 133 -17.47 3.52 10.91
N GLN A 134 -16.82 4.49 10.25
CA GLN A 134 -17.22 4.96 8.92
C GLN A 134 -16.95 3.94 7.81
N THR A 135 -15.90 3.12 7.96
CA THR A 135 -15.45 2.18 6.91
C THR A 135 -15.86 0.73 7.16
N ALA A 136 -16.37 0.39 8.35
CA ALA A 136 -16.72 -0.97 8.77
C ALA A 136 -17.61 -1.72 7.76
N LYS A 137 -18.64 -1.05 7.22
CA LYS A 137 -19.55 -1.65 6.23
C LYS A 137 -18.82 -2.02 4.93
N ALA A 138 -17.97 -1.13 4.43
CA ALA A 138 -17.20 -1.37 3.21
C ALA A 138 -16.16 -2.47 3.43
N GLU A 139 -15.50 -2.49 4.58
CA GLU A 139 -14.53 -3.54 4.94
C GLU A 139 -15.22 -4.92 5.05
N ARG A 140 -16.37 -4.99 5.72
CA ARG A 140 -17.16 -6.23 5.79
C ARG A 140 -17.58 -6.71 4.40
N ARG A 141 -18.09 -5.81 3.55
CA ARG A 141 -18.50 -6.18 2.17
C ARG A 141 -17.30 -6.66 1.36
N TYR A 142 -16.15 -6.01 1.50
CA TYR A 142 -14.91 -6.42 0.83
C TYR A 142 -14.50 -7.83 1.23
N THR A 143 -14.46 -8.15 2.54
CA THR A 143 -14.15 -9.52 3.00
C THR A 143 -15.14 -10.55 2.47
N GLN A 144 -16.45 -10.24 2.48
CA GLN A 144 -17.47 -11.13 1.92
C GLN A 144 -17.25 -11.40 0.42
N LEU A 145 -16.94 -10.35 -0.36
CA LEU A 145 -16.65 -10.47 -1.79
C LEU A 145 -15.40 -11.31 -2.06
N LEU A 146 -14.37 -11.18 -1.23
CA LEU A 146 -13.17 -12.02 -1.33
C LEU A 146 -13.49 -13.49 -1.07
N THR A 147 -14.28 -13.78 -0.04
CA THR A 147 -14.72 -15.15 0.26
C THR A 147 -15.54 -15.75 -0.88
N GLN A 148 -16.42 -14.95 -1.51
CA GLN A 148 -17.18 -15.35 -2.70
C GLN A 148 -16.24 -15.66 -3.88
N LEU A 149 -15.23 -14.83 -4.13
CA LEU A 149 -14.23 -15.10 -5.17
C LEU A 149 -13.39 -16.36 -4.91
N THR A 150 -13.16 -16.72 -3.64
CA THR A 150 -12.39 -17.92 -3.31
C THR A 150 -13.18 -19.22 -3.48
N ASP A 151 -14.52 -19.15 -3.55
CA ASP A 151 -15.40 -20.29 -3.81
C ASP A 151 -15.11 -20.92 -5.19
N THR A 152 -14.96 -22.24 -5.19
CA THR A 152 -14.52 -23.02 -6.35
C THR A 152 -15.58 -23.05 -7.45
N ALA A 153 -16.86 -22.87 -7.13
CA ALA A 153 -17.93 -22.79 -8.12
C ALA A 153 -17.83 -21.51 -8.96
N ILE A 154 -17.51 -20.37 -8.33
CA ILE A 154 -17.36 -19.06 -8.98
C ILE A 154 -16.09 -19.00 -9.81
N LYS A 155 -14.98 -19.65 -9.39
CA LYS A 155 -13.76 -19.76 -10.20
C LYS A 155 -13.98 -20.44 -11.56
N LYS A 156 -15.03 -21.26 -11.70
CA LYS A 156 -15.38 -21.95 -12.95
C LYS A 156 -16.29 -21.13 -13.87
N SER A 157 -16.82 -19.99 -13.40
CA SER A 157 -17.69 -19.08 -14.16
C SER A 157 -16.99 -17.73 -14.41
N PRO A 158 -16.49 -17.47 -15.64
CA PRO A 158 -15.78 -16.23 -15.94
C PRO A 158 -16.64 -14.96 -15.77
N ALA A 159 -17.94 -15.02 -16.01
CA ALA A 159 -18.84 -13.87 -15.90
C ALA A 159 -19.05 -13.44 -14.43
N ASP A 160 -19.35 -14.39 -13.55
CA ASP A 160 -19.55 -14.12 -12.11
C ASP A 160 -18.27 -13.57 -11.47
N SER A 161 -17.11 -14.06 -11.91
CA SER A 161 -15.82 -13.52 -11.50
C SER A 161 -15.66 -12.05 -11.91
N VAL A 162 -16.03 -11.66 -13.14
CA VAL A 162 -15.90 -10.27 -13.63
C VAL A 162 -16.77 -9.31 -12.81
N GLU A 163 -18.02 -9.68 -12.53
CA GLU A 163 -18.94 -8.85 -11.71
C GLU A 163 -18.41 -8.68 -10.28
N LEU A 164 -17.95 -9.76 -9.64
CA LEU A 164 -17.35 -9.68 -8.31
C LEU A 164 -16.11 -8.79 -8.28
N HIS A 165 -15.24 -8.88 -9.31
CA HIS A 165 -14.09 -7.99 -9.41
C HIS A 165 -14.51 -6.52 -9.60
N GLN A 166 -15.61 -6.23 -10.31
CA GLN A 166 -16.16 -4.88 -10.42
C GLN A 166 -16.67 -4.38 -9.07
N GLU A 167 -17.42 -5.20 -8.35
CA GLU A 167 -17.96 -4.82 -7.04
C GLU A 167 -16.86 -4.63 -5.99
N ILE A 168 -15.81 -5.45 -6.03
CA ILE A 168 -14.62 -5.26 -5.18
C ILE A 168 -13.97 -3.91 -5.48
N ARG A 169 -13.78 -3.56 -6.75
CA ARG A 169 -13.21 -2.27 -7.14
C ARG A 169 -14.06 -1.11 -6.64
N ALA A 170 -15.39 -1.18 -6.81
CA ALA A 170 -16.31 -0.15 -6.33
C ALA A 170 -16.26 -0.02 -4.80
N THR A 171 -16.25 -1.14 -4.07
CA THR A 171 -16.17 -1.17 -2.60
C THR A 171 -14.86 -0.56 -2.10
N ILE A 172 -13.73 -0.93 -2.71
CA ILE A 172 -12.42 -0.36 -2.38
C ILE A 172 -12.39 1.14 -2.69
N HIS A 173 -12.99 1.57 -3.80
CA HIS A 173 -13.03 2.98 -4.20
C HIS A 173 -13.79 3.84 -3.18
N GLU A 174 -14.99 3.43 -2.77
CA GLU A 174 -15.78 4.14 -1.76
C GLU A 174 -15.08 4.18 -0.39
N LYS A 175 -14.47 3.07 0.02
CA LYS A 175 -13.66 3.02 1.24
C LYS A 175 -12.48 4.00 1.16
N THR A 176 -11.72 3.95 0.07
CA THR A 176 -10.57 4.82 -0.17
C THR A 176 -10.98 6.29 -0.15
N LYS A 177 -12.11 6.64 -0.76
CA LYS A 177 -12.66 8.01 -0.73
C LYS A 177 -12.91 8.49 0.70
N THR A 178 -13.47 7.63 1.54
CA THR A 178 -13.69 7.90 2.97
C THR A 178 -12.36 8.08 3.71
N GLU A 179 -11.37 7.22 3.48
CA GLU A 179 -10.05 7.32 4.10
C GLU A 179 -9.31 8.60 3.67
N LYS A 180 -9.39 8.99 2.39
CA LYS A 180 -8.82 10.25 1.88
C LYS A 180 -9.49 11.48 2.51
N ALA A 181 -10.82 11.46 2.63
CA ALA A 181 -11.56 12.53 3.28
C ALA A 181 -11.16 12.67 4.76
N PHE A 182 -10.99 11.54 5.46
CA PHE A 182 -10.50 11.52 6.83
C PHE A 182 -9.09 12.13 6.95
N ILE A 183 -8.15 11.75 6.07
CA ILE A 183 -6.79 12.32 6.05
C ILE A 183 -6.83 13.84 5.93
N SER A 184 -7.65 14.36 5.00
CA SER A 184 -7.81 15.80 4.78
C SER A 184 -8.41 16.53 5.98
N ALA A 185 -9.41 15.93 6.62
CA ALA A 185 -10.12 16.53 7.76
C ALA A 185 -9.34 16.47 9.09
N ASN A 186 -8.39 15.55 9.23
CA ASN A 186 -7.67 15.29 10.48
C ASN A 186 -6.14 15.40 10.30
N PRO A 187 -5.59 16.58 9.93
CA PRO A 187 -4.17 16.73 9.61
C PRO A 187 -3.24 16.55 10.83
N ASP A 188 -3.78 16.59 12.04
CA ASP A 188 -3.11 16.39 13.32
C ASP A 188 -3.27 14.97 13.88
N ALA A 189 -4.04 14.09 13.23
CA ALA A 189 -4.19 12.71 13.66
C ALA A 189 -3.04 11.81 13.15
N PHE A 190 -2.48 10.99 14.02
CA PHE A 190 -1.53 9.95 13.65
C PHE A 190 -2.15 8.94 12.66
N ALA A 191 -3.45 8.67 12.81
CA ALA A 191 -4.22 7.88 11.86
C ALA A 191 -4.04 8.35 10.41
N SER A 192 -3.98 9.66 10.17
CA SER A 192 -3.79 10.23 8.82
C SER A 192 -2.42 9.89 8.24
N VAL A 193 -1.35 9.96 9.03
CA VAL A 193 0.00 9.54 8.62
C VAL A 193 0.04 8.04 8.33
N PHE A 194 -0.57 7.25 9.20
CA PHE A 194 -0.65 5.79 9.07
C PHE A 194 -1.42 5.34 7.82
N LEU A 195 -2.55 5.99 7.51
CA LEU A 195 -3.31 5.71 6.29
C LEU A 195 -2.52 6.11 5.05
N LEU A 196 -1.89 7.28 5.07
CA LEU A 196 -1.10 7.75 3.94
C LEU A 196 0.09 6.81 3.64
N SER A 197 0.64 6.14 4.67
CA SER A 197 1.69 5.12 4.47
C SER A 197 1.18 3.84 3.77
N ARG A 198 -0.14 3.66 3.63
CA ARG A 198 -0.79 2.49 3.03
C ARG A 198 -1.50 2.81 1.72
N LEU A 199 -1.89 4.07 1.53
CA LEU A 199 -2.69 4.51 0.41
C LEU A 199 -1.87 5.08 -0.75
N SER A 200 -0.54 4.94 -0.78
CA SER A 200 0.28 5.52 -1.86
C SER A 200 -0.16 5.12 -3.27
N ASN A 201 -0.67 3.90 -3.45
CA ASN A 201 -1.17 3.42 -4.74
C ASN A 201 -2.57 3.96 -5.07
N SER A 202 -3.28 4.49 -4.09
CA SER A 202 -4.63 5.06 -4.26
C SER A 202 -4.60 6.55 -4.59
N TYR A 203 -3.42 7.18 -4.63
CA TYR A 203 -3.25 8.60 -4.93
C TYR A 203 -2.55 8.80 -6.28
N GLY A 204 -2.86 9.91 -6.95
CA GLY A 204 -1.94 10.50 -7.92
C GLY A 204 -0.69 11.06 -7.21
N ALA A 205 0.44 11.17 -7.90
CA ALA A 205 1.70 11.57 -7.26
C ALA A 205 1.60 12.96 -6.57
N ASP A 206 1.06 13.96 -7.26
CA ASP A 206 0.91 15.31 -6.71
C ASP A 206 -0.15 15.39 -5.60
N GLU A 207 -1.22 14.61 -5.73
CA GLU A 207 -2.26 14.46 -4.71
C GLU A 207 -1.65 13.86 -3.43
N TYR A 208 -0.80 12.84 -3.56
CA TYR A 208 -0.11 12.20 -2.45
C TYR A 208 0.85 13.15 -1.74
N ILE A 209 1.66 13.89 -2.51
CA ILE A 209 2.59 14.89 -1.98
C ILE A 209 1.82 16.00 -1.27
N SER A 210 0.73 16.50 -1.86
CA SER A 210 -0.10 17.55 -1.25
C SER A 210 -0.77 17.07 0.05
N ALA A 211 -1.27 15.83 0.07
CA ALA A 211 -1.82 15.22 1.27
C ALA A 211 -0.77 15.13 2.38
N TRP A 212 0.47 14.72 2.05
CA TRP A 212 1.58 14.70 3.02
C TRP A 212 1.95 16.10 3.53
N ASP A 213 2.04 17.09 2.64
CA ASP A 213 2.43 18.45 2.98
C ASP A 213 1.40 19.11 3.92
N ALA A 214 0.12 18.79 3.77
CA ALA A 214 -0.96 19.26 4.63
C ALA A 214 -0.95 18.67 6.06
N LEU A 215 -0.31 17.51 6.29
CA LEU A 215 -0.23 16.91 7.63
C LEU A 215 0.70 17.69 8.57
N ARG A 216 0.33 17.76 9.84
CA ARG A 216 1.14 18.39 10.91
C ARG A 216 2.48 17.67 11.07
N ALA A 217 3.51 18.44 11.41
CA ALA A 217 4.88 17.94 11.56
C ALA A 217 5.04 16.89 12.68
N THR A 218 4.17 16.92 13.70
CA THR A 218 4.24 16.11 14.93
C THR A 218 4.56 14.64 14.68
N TYR A 219 3.96 14.02 13.67
CA TYR A 219 4.09 12.59 13.41
C TYR A 219 4.96 12.24 12.19
N LYS A 220 5.53 13.23 11.51
CA LYS A 220 6.36 13.01 10.32
C LYS A 220 7.66 12.25 10.63
N GLY A 221 8.16 12.36 11.87
CA GLY A 221 9.35 11.65 12.35
C GLY A 221 9.11 10.22 12.88
N THR A 222 7.86 9.76 12.94
CA THR A 222 7.54 8.37 13.36
C THR A 222 7.95 7.36 12.28
N THR A 223 8.03 6.07 12.59
CA THR A 223 8.31 5.01 11.60
C THR A 223 7.33 5.07 10.41
N ALA A 224 6.04 5.32 10.66
CA ALA A 224 5.04 5.50 9.60
C ALA A 224 5.29 6.78 8.79
N GLY A 225 5.60 7.90 9.47
CA GLY A 225 5.94 9.17 8.82
C GLY A 225 7.16 9.09 7.93
N LEU A 226 8.23 8.42 8.38
CA LEU A 226 9.44 8.18 7.59
C LEU A 226 9.16 7.31 6.36
N ALA A 227 8.24 6.34 6.46
CA ALA A 227 7.81 5.54 5.32
C ALA A 227 7.09 6.40 4.27
N VAL A 228 6.20 7.31 4.69
CA VAL A 228 5.54 8.28 3.80
C VAL A 228 6.57 9.23 3.18
N GLY A 229 7.49 9.79 3.97
CA GLY A 229 8.52 10.69 3.49
C GLY A 229 9.39 10.08 2.39
N LYS A 230 9.76 8.80 2.53
CA LYS A 230 10.47 8.06 1.47
C LYS A 230 9.65 7.92 0.19
N ILE A 231 8.33 7.74 0.29
CA ILE A 231 7.44 7.68 -0.87
C ILE A 231 7.35 9.07 -1.52
N VAL A 232 7.23 10.14 -0.73
CA VAL A 232 7.21 11.53 -1.21
C VAL A 232 8.49 11.90 -1.95
N GLU A 233 9.65 11.60 -1.39
CA GLU A 233 10.96 11.81 -2.04
C GLU A 233 11.00 11.09 -3.41
N LYS A 234 10.55 9.84 -3.42
CA LYS A 234 10.45 8.98 -4.60
C LYS A 234 9.47 9.49 -5.67
N LEU A 235 8.40 10.16 -5.29
CA LEU A 235 7.41 10.72 -6.22
C LEU A 235 7.79 12.13 -6.70
N SER A 236 8.52 12.87 -5.87
CA SER A 236 8.90 14.27 -6.12
C SER A 236 9.78 14.43 -7.35
N ILE A 237 10.53 13.40 -7.73
CA ILE A 237 11.35 13.39 -8.96
C ILE A 237 10.49 13.46 -10.25
N THR A 238 9.20 13.18 -10.14
CA THR A 238 8.21 13.21 -11.22
C THR A 238 6.99 14.07 -10.85
N LYS A 239 7.19 15.10 -10.02
CA LYS A 239 6.14 16.04 -9.61
C LYS A 239 5.65 16.84 -10.82
N PHE A 240 4.41 17.33 -10.77
CA PHE A 240 3.91 18.31 -11.73
C PHE A 240 4.91 19.42 -12.02
N GLY A 241 5.10 19.73 -13.31
CA GLY A 241 5.96 20.78 -13.80
C GLY A 241 7.46 20.41 -13.86
N THR A 242 7.90 19.29 -13.30
CA THR A 242 9.31 18.88 -13.44
C THR A 242 9.61 18.45 -14.87
N LYS A 243 10.81 18.74 -15.37
CA LYS A 243 11.26 18.27 -16.68
C LYS A 243 11.30 16.73 -16.68
N VAL A 244 10.80 16.11 -17.73
CA VAL A 244 10.88 14.65 -17.91
C VAL A 244 12.35 14.21 -17.97
N PHE A 245 12.67 13.07 -17.33
CA PHE A 245 14.01 12.50 -17.42
C PHE A 245 14.34 12.12 -18.86
N ALA A 246 15.53 12.51 -19.32
CA ALA A 246 15.99 12.14 -20.64
C ALA A 246 16.15 10.62 -20.75
N PHE A 247 15.62 10.04 -21.82
CA PHE A 247 15.86 8.66 -22.17
C PHE A 247 16.01 8.52 -23.67
N GLU A 248 16.69 7.44 -24.06
CA GLU A 248 16.88 7.05 -25.45
C GLU A 248 16.92 5.53 -25.55
N ARG A 249 16.01 4.95 -26.33
CA ARG A 249 15.88 3.50 -26.54
C ARG A 249 15.42 3.18 -27.95
N VAL A 250 15.42 1.90 -28.29
CA VAL A 250 14.92 1.36 -29.55
C VAL A 250 13.54 0.76 -29.30
N ASP A 251 12.58 1.03 -30.18
CA ASP A 251 11.24 0.45 -30.13
C ASP A 251 11.17 -0.94 -30.78
N LYS A 252 9.98 -1.55 -30.75
CA LYS A 252 9.72 -2.87 -31.34
C LYS A 252 10.03 -2.97 -32.85
N ASP A 253 10.04 -1.83 -33.56
CA ASP A 253 10.22 -1.75 -35.01
C ASP A 253 11.65 -1.32 -35.39
N GLY A 254 12.54 -1.16 -34.40
CA GLY A 254 13.92 -0.75 -34.62
C GLY A 254 14.13 0.76 -34.69
N HIS A 255 13.09 1.57 -34.44
CA HIS A 255 13.23 3.02 -34.43
C HIS A 255 13.80 3.53 -33.12
N LYS A 256 14.63 4.56 -33.23
CA LYS A 256 15.20 5.26 -32.10
C LYS A 256 14.17 6.23 -31.50
N ILE A 257 13.80 6.00 -30.25
CA ILE A 257 12.86 6.82 -29.48
C ILE A 257 13.61 7.53 -28.36
N SER A 258 13.43 8.85 -28.25
CA SER A 258 14.00 9.63 -27.16
C SER A 258 13.04 10.72 -26.70
N THR A 259 13.24 11.24 -25.48
CA THR A 259 12.49 12.40 -25.01
C THR A 259 12.68 13.63 -25.89
N GLU A 260 13.84 13.75 -26.56
CA GLU A 260 14.11 14.84 -27.50
C GLU A 260 13.22 14.70 -28.75
N ALA A 261 13.11 13.49 -29.31
CA ALA A 261 12.26 13.21 -30.46
C ALA A 261 10.76 13.37 -30.16
N LEU A 262 10.37 13.31 -28.89
CA LEU A 262 9.00 13.49 -28.42
C LEU A 262 8.65 14.96 -28.07
N LYS A 263 9.62 15.89 -28.11
CA LYS A 263 9.34 17.32 -27.85
C LYS A 263 8.28 17.85 -28.82
N GLY A 264 7.44 18.75 -28.33
CA GLY A 264 6.31 19.30 -29.08
C GLY A 264 5.08 18.39 -29.13
N ARG A 265 5.17 17.15 -28.60
CA ARG A 265 4.03 16.23 -28.47
C ARG A 265 3.63 16.09 -27.01
N THR A 266 2.34 15.95 -26.76
CA THR A 266 1.86 15.46 -25.46
C THR A 266 1.88 13.94 -25.49
N TYR A 267 2.43 13.27 -24.48
CA TYR A 267 2.50 11.81 -24.50
C TYR A 267 2.37 11.15 -23.13
N ILE A 268 1.89 9.91 -23.12
CA ILE A 268 1.91 9.05 -21.92
C ILE A 268 3.11 8.11 -22.00
N LEU A 269 3.89 8.03 -20.91
CA LEU A 269 4.76 6.90 -20.62
C LEU A 269 3.94 5.86 -19.86
N ASP A 270 3.62 4.74 -20.51
CA ASP A 270 2.82 3.65 -19.92
C ASP A 270 3.74 2.49 -19.49
N PHE A 271 4.01 2.39 -18.19
CA PHE A 271 4.82 1.32 -17.64
C PHE A 271 3.94 0.10 -17.38
N TRP A 272 4.22 -1.00 -18.07
CA TRP A 272 3.39 -2.19 -18.09
C TRP A 272 4.20 -3.50 -18.18
N GLY A 273 3.52 -4.62 -18.36
CA GLY A 273 4.12 -5.91 -18.70
C GLY A 273 3.06 -6.94 -19.10
N SER A 274 3.42 -7.94 -19.91
CA SER A 274 2.49 -8.96 -20.43
C SER A 274 1.77 -9.75 -19.34
N TRP A 275 2.47 -9.95 -18.21
CA TRP A 275 2.00 -10.65 -17.01
C TRP A 275 1.08 -9.80 -16.13
N CYS A 276 0.98 -8.49 -16.39
CA CYS A 276 0.25 -7.55 -15.55
C CYS A 276 -1.22 -7.44 -15.99
N GLY A 277 -2.09 -8.24 -15.38
CA GLY A 277 -3.53 -8.22 -15.63
C GLY A 277 -4.16 -6.81 -15.57
N PRO A 278 -3.94 -6.02 -14.49
CA PRO A 278 -4.44 -4.65 -14.41
C PRO A 278 -3.92 -3.71 -15.50
N CYS A 279 -2.68 -3.93 -15.99
CA CYS A 279 -2.14 -3.16 -17.10
C CYS A 279 -2.93 -3.44 -18.38
N ARG A 280 -3.10 -4.72 -18.72
CA ARG A 280 -3.86 -5.13 -19.92
C ARG A 280 -5.32 -4.71 -19.86
N ALA A 281 -5.93 -4.78 -18.68
CA ALA A 281 -7.28 -4.27 -18.44
C ALA A 281 -7.42 -2.75 -18.70
N SER A 282 -6.32 -1.98 -18.65
CA SER A 282 -6.32 -0.55 -18.97
C SER A 282 -6.14 -0.25 -20.47
N HIS A 283 -5.73 -1.23 -21.29
CA HIS A 283 -5.49 -1.01 -22.72
C HIS A 283 -6.73 -0.59 -23.53
N PRO A 284 -7.95 -1.12 -23.29
CA PRO A 284 -9.16 -0.62 -23.96
C PRO A 284 -9.36 0.88 -23.79
N HIS A 285 -9.23 1.38 -22.55
CA HIS A 285 -9.31 2.81 -22.25
C HIS A 285 -8.21 3.62 -22.96
N LEU A 286 -6.97 3.14 -22.93
CA LEU A 286 -5.87 3.79 -23.65
C LEU A 286 -6.10 3.83 -25.17
N LYS A 287 -6.74 2.81 -25.76
CA LYS A 287 -7.12 2.83 -27.18
C LYS A 287 -8.15 3.93 -27.47
N GLU A 288 -9.10 4.16 -26.56
CA GLU A 288 -10.08 5.26 -26.70
C GLU A 288 -9.40 6.63 -26.64
N LEU A 289 -8.54 6.86 -25.64
CA LEU A 289 -7.75 8.09 -25.53
C LEU A 289 -6.86 8.31 -26.76
N TYR A 290 -6.17 7.25 -27.22
CA TYR A 290 -5.30 7.31 -28.38
C TYR A 290 -6.08 7.65 -29.65
N LYS A 291 -7.21 6.98 -29.89
CA LYS A 291 -8.09 7.28 -31.03
C LYS A 291 -8.60 8.72 -30.99
N LYS A 292 -8.96 9.23 -29.80
CA LYS A 292 -9.50 10.59 -29.61
C LYS A 292 -8.45 11.68 -29.83
N TYR A 293 -7.21 11.47 -29.38
CA TYR A 293 -6.22 12.55 -29.31
C TYR A 293 -5.00 12.40 -30.24
N LYS A 294 -4.75 11.23 -30.85
CA LYS A 294 -3.56 11.00 -31.70
C LYS A 294 -3.41 12.01 -32.83
N SER A 295 -4.51 12.32 -33.53
CA SER A 295 -4.51 13.31 -34.62
C SER A 295 -4.20 14.74 -34.16
N LYS A 296 -4.26 15.01 -32.85
CA LYS A 296 -3.94 16.30 -32.23
C LYS A 296 -2.50 16.38 -31.69
N GLY A 297 -1.65 15.40 -32.01
CA GLY A 297 -0.25 15.35 -31.54
C GLY A 297 -0.07 14.61 -30.22
N PHE A 298 -1.03 13.78 -29.82
CA PHE A 298 -0.90 12.87 -28.68
C PHE A 298 -0.18 11.56 -29.08
N GLU A 299 0.67 11.05 -28.19
CA GLU A 299 1.33 9.74 -28.37
C GLU A 299 1.29 8.89 -27.09
N ILE A 300 1.40 7.56 -27.25
CA ILE A 300 1.64 6.64 -26.13
C ILE A 300 2.97 5.93 -26.36
N VAL A 301 3.82 5.94 -25.34
CA VAL A 301 5.09 5.21 -25.31
C VAL A 301 4.99 4.19 -24.18
N ALA A 302 4.71 2.94 -24.55
CA ALA A 302 4.53 1.85 -23.63
C ALA A 302 5.87 1.16 -23.34
N ILE A 303 6.27 1.15 -22.07
CA ILE A 303 7.55 0.62 -21.58
C ILE A 303 7.26 -0.66 -20.79
N ALA A 304 7.55 -1.80 -21.40
CA ALA A 304 7.29 -3.11 -20.81
C ALA A 304 8.45 -3.55 -19.90
N GLN A 305 8.12 -4.06 -18.72
CA GLN A 305 9.03 -4.81 -17.85
C GLN A 305 8.52 -6.24 -17.72
N GLU A 306 9.15 -7.17 -18.43
CA GLU A 306 8.75 -8.58 -18.42
C GLU A 306 9.33 -9.39 -17.24
N ARG A 307 8.81 -10.60 -17.04
CA ARG A 307 9.29 -11.57 -16.02
C ARG A 307 10.05 -12.76 -16.61
N GLY A 308 10.31 -12.76 -17.93
CA GLY A 308 11.09 -13.80 -18.59
C GLY A 308 12.50 -13.91 -17.98
N LYS A 309 13.04 -15.13 -17.92
CA LYS A 309 14.38 -15.40 -17.40
C LYS A 309 15.45 -14.97 -18.41
N THR A 310 15.12 -15.00 -19.69
CA THR A 310 15.97 -14.56 -20.79
C THR A 310 15.33 -13.39 -21.53
N LEU A 311 16.15 -12.68 -22.32
CA LEU A 311 15.67 -11.61 -23.19
C LEU A 311 14.72 -12.14 -24.27
N GLU A 312 14.96 -13.33 -24.82
CA GLU A 312 14.10 -13.95 -25.83
C GLU A 312 12.73 -14.36 -25.28
N GLU A 313 12.68 -14.93 -24.07
CA GLU A 313 11.41 -15.20 -23.38
C GLU A 313 10.61 -13.91 -23.14
N SER A 314 11.32 -12.84 -22.76
CA SER A 314 10.73 -11.51 -22.56
C SER A 314 10.18 -10.94 -23.87
N ARG A 315 10.95 -10.99 -24.98
CA ARG A 315 10.49 -10.55 -26.30
C ARG A 315 9.27 -11.33 -26.78
N THR A 316 9.27 -12.64 -26.58
CA THR A 316 8.16 -13.52 -27.01
C THR A 316 6.86 -13.19 -26.30
N SER A 317 6.90 -13.11 -24.96
CA SER A 317 5.71 -12.79 -24.14
C SER A 317 5.19 -11.37 -24.39
N TRP A 318 6.10 -10.41 -24.51
CA TRP A 318 5.78 -9.01 -24.83
C TRP A 318 5.11 -8.85 -26.19
N SER A 319 5.72 -9.38 -27.26
CA SER A 319 5.16 -9.31 -28.62
C SER A 319 3.80 -9.98 -28.74
N LYS A 320 3.64 -11.14 -28.08
CA LYS A 320 2.35 -11.84 -28.02
C LYS A 320 1.27 -10.97 -27.36
N ALA A 321 1.56 -10.35 -26.22
CA ALA A 321 0.61 -9.48 -25.54
C ALA A 321 0.25 -8.22 -26.35
N ILE A 322 1.21 -7.61 -27.04
CA ILE A 322 0.97 -6.48 -27.96
C ILE A 322 -0.05 -6.89 -29.04
N GLN A 323 0.14 -8.06 -29.64
CA GLN A 323 -0.74 -8.57 -30.68
C GLN A 323 -2.13 -8.90 -30.15
N GLU A 324 -2.21 -9.60 -29.02
CA GLU A 324 -3.49 -9.97 -28.38
C GLU A 324 -4.33 -8.75 -27.98
N ASP A 325 -3.69 -7.70 -27.44
CA ASP A 325 -4.40 -6.50 -26.98
C ASP A 325 -4.71 -5.51 -28.11
N GLY A 326 -4.10 -5.70 -29.28
CA GLY A 326 -4.27 -4.86 -30.47
C GLY A 326 -3.79 -3.44 -30.26
N ILE A 327 -2.65 -3.26 -29.59
CA ILE A 327 -2.08 -1.95 -29.21
C ILE A 327 -0.98 -1.53 -30.20
N ASN A 328 -1.18 -0.41 -30.91
CA ASN A 328 -0.38 -0.02 -32.08
C ASN A 328 0.39 1.30 -31.92
N TRP A 329 0.65 1.71 -30.69
CA TRP A 329 1.51 2.85 -30.35
C TRP A 329 2.98 2.41 -30.18
N ILE A 330 3.84 3.31 -29.70
CA ILE A 330 5.28 3.04 -29.53
C ILE A 330 5.48 2.04 -28.37
N HIS A 331 6.27 0.99 -28.60
CA HIS A 331 6.54 -0.04 -27.60
C HIS A 331 8.05 -0.22 -27.38
N ILE A 332 8.50 -0.13 -26.13
CA ILE A 332 9.88 -0.34 -25.71
C ILE A 332 9.91 -1.49 -24.70
N LEU A 333 10.77 -2.49 -24.90
CA LEU A 333 11.04 -3.53 -23.91
C LEU A 333 12.18 -3.08 -23.00
N ASN A 334 11.92 -2.78 -21.72
CA ASN A 334 12.90 -2.20 -20.81
C ASN A 334 14.16 -3.07 -20.65
N GLN A 335 14.01 -4.40 -20.66
CA GLN A 335 15.14 -5.34 -20.62
C GLN A 335 16.09 -5.25 -21.82
N ASP A 336 15.62 -4.81 -22.99
CA ASP A 336 16.40 -4.84 -24.24
C ASP A 336 17.32 -3.62 -24.40
N GLY A 337 18.54 -3.70 -23.88
CA GLY A 337 19.43 -2.54 -23.75
C GLY A 337 19.41 -1.92 -22.34
N ILE A 338 19.04 -2.72 -21.34
CA ILE A 338 18.95 -2.30 -19.92
C ILE A 338 20.30 -1.83 -19.36
N GLU A 339 21.41 -2.33 -19.90
CA GLU A 339 22.78 -1.94 -19.57
C GLU A 339 23.12 -0.51 -20.00
N LYS A 340 22.47 -0.01 -21.07
CA LYS A 340 22.60 1.39 -21.50
C LYS A 340 21.77 2.30 -20.61
N GLN A 341 20.51 1.92 -20.37
CA GLN A 341 19.62 2.69 -19.52
C GLN A 341 18.44 1.83 -19.07
N ASN A 342 18.17 1.79 -17.76
CA ASN A 342 16.96 1.18 -17.22
C ASN A 342 15.89 2.26 -16.99
N ILE A 343 14.93 2.40 -17.91
CA ILE A 343 13.90 3.46 -17.86
C ILE A 343 13.00 3.28 -16.63
N VAL A 344 12.61 2.04 -16.29
CA VAL A 344 11.80 1.74 -15.09
C VAL A 344 12.48 2.28 -13.83
N LYS A 345 13.80 2.10 -13.71
CA LYS A 345 14.60 2.63 -12.60
C LYS A 345 14.72 4.16 -12.67
N THR A 346 14.98 4.73 -13.84
CA THR A 346 15.10 6.19 -14.05
C THR A 346 13.86 6.94 -13.55
N PHE A 347 12.66 6.43 -13.84
CA PHE A 347 11.40 7.02 -13.39
C PHE A 347 10.93 6.51 -12.02
N ASN A 348 11.74 5.68 -11.35
CA ASN A 348 11.45 5.10 -10.04
C ASN A 348 10.07 4.41 -10.00
N VAL A 349 9.81 3.57 -11.00
CA VAL A 349 8.57 2.80 -11.12
C VAL A 349 8.72 1.51 -10.34
N ASN A 350 7.99 1.40 -9.23
CA ASN A 350 8.02 0.24 -8.32
C ASN A 350 6.69 -0.55 -8.33
N ALA A 351 5.70 -0.09 -9.10
CA ALA A 351 4.39 -0.71 -9.21
C ALA A 351 3.90 -0.62 -10.66
N PHE A 352 3.23 -1.67 -11.12
CA PHE A 352 2.67 -1.75 -12.45
C PHE A 352 1.14 -1.94 -12.36
N PRO A 353 0.35 -1.21 -13.16
CA PRO A 353 0.78 -0.17 -14.10
C PRO A 353 1.14 1.15 -13.39
N THR A 354 2.06 1.90 -14.00
CA THR A 354 2.29 3.32 -13.72
C THR A 354 2.17 4.09 -15.03
N LYS A 355 1.48 5.22 -15.04
CA LYS A 355 1.36 6.10 -16.20
C LYS A 355 1.85 7.50 -15.84
N ILE A 356 2.66 8.09 -16.72
CA ILE A 356 3.16 9.47 -16.58
C ILE A 356 2.76 10.25 -17.82
N LEU A 357 1.93 11.28 -17.67
CA LEU A 357 1.58 12.19 -18.74
C LEU A 357 2.62 13.33 -18.80
N VAL A 358 3.16 13.56 -19.99
CA VAL A 358 4.14 14.61 -20.28
C VAL A 358 3.55 15.56 -21.31
N GLY A 359 3.68 16.87 -21.06
CA GLY A 359 3.24 17.91 -21.97
C GLY A 359 4.18 18.14 -23.13
N ALA A 360 3.70 18.87 -24.13
CA ALA A 360 4.48 19.25 -25.32
C ALA A 360 5.78 20.03 -25.02
N ASP A 361 5.85 20.70 -23.87
CA ASP A 361 7.03 21.41 -23.37
C ASP A 361 8.06 20.48 -22.68
N GLY A 362 7.79 19.17 -22.62
CA GLY A 362 8.64 18.17 -21.98
C GLY A 362 8.55 18.19 -20.45
N ARG A 363 7.49 18.77 -19.87
CA ARG A 363 7.25 18.76 -18.41
C ARG A 363 6.18 17.74 -18.03
N ILE A 364 6.32 17.14 -16.86
CA ILE A 364 5.37 16.18 -16.33
C ILE A 364 4.09 16.90 -15.91
N ILE A 365 2.94 16.38 -16.34
CA ILE A 365 1.61 16.90 -16.02
C ILE A 365 0.96 16.08 -14.91
N THR A 366 1.10 14.75 -14.94
CA THR A 366 0.61 13.91 -13.85
C THR A 366 1.29 12.54 -13.88
N ARG A 367 1.35 11.91 -12.72
CA ARG A 367 1.79 10.53 -12.53
C ARG A 367 0.75 9.78 -11.71
N THR A 368 0.32 8.62 -12.20
CA THR A 368 -0.71 7.81 -11.56
C THR A 368 -0.43 6.31 -11.69
N THR A 369 -1.06 5.52 -10.83
CA THR A 369 -1.17 4.06 -10.98
C THR A 369 -2.62 3.71 -11.33
N SER A 370 -2.92 2.49 -11.83
CA SER A 370 -4.28 2.17 -12.34
C SER A 370 -5.43 2.42 -11.38
N SER A 371 -5.20 2.44 -10.07
CA SER A 371 -6.22 2.76 -9.06
C SER A 371 -6.62 4.25 -9.00
N ALA A 372 -5.93 5.13 -9.74
CA ALA A 372 -6.15 6.58 -9.75
C ALA A 372 -6.30 7.11 -11.19
N SER A 373 -7.10 6.43 -12.02
CA SER A 373 -7.20 6.61 -13.48
C SER A 373 -7.70 7.99 -13.95
N ASP A 374 -8.49 8.70 -13.15
CA ASP A 374 -9.19 9.92 -13.61
C ASP A 374 -8.26 11.11 -13.91
N ALA A 375 -7.03 11.11 -13.38
CA ALA A 375 -6.14 12.27 -13.48
C ALA A 375 -5.63 12.52 -14.92
N ILE A 376 -5.38 11.44 -15.68
CA ILE A 376 -4.88 11.55 -17.06
C ILE A 376 -5.98 12.05 -17.98
N ASP A 377 -7.18 11.49 -17.85
CA ASP A 377 -8.34 11.84 -18.68
C ASP A 377 -8.67 13.32 -18.54
N LYS A 378 -8.81 13.81 -17.30
CA LYS A 378 -9.06 15.22 -16.99
C LYS A 378 -7.96 16.13 -17.53
N ALA A 379 -6.70 15.70 -17.43
CA ALA A 379 -5.57 16.47 -17.95
C ALA A 379 -5.62 16.55 -19.49
N LEU A 380 -5.91 15.45 -20.18
CA LEU A 380 -6.04 15.43 -21.64
C LEU A 380 -7.24 16.25 -22.12
N GLU A 381 -8.38 16.18 -21.44
CA GLU A 381 -9.55 17.03 -21.73
C GLU A 381 -9.20 18.51 -21.61
N LYS A 382 -8.52 18.90 -20.53
CA LYS A 382 -8.05 20.28 -20.33
C LYS A 382 -7.07 20.73 -21.43
N ILE A 383 -6.16 19.86 -21.87
CA ILE A 383 -5.17 20.17 -22.92
C ILE A 383 -5.84 20.35 -24.29
N TYR A 384 -6.82 19.49 -24.61
CA TYR A 384 -7.41 19.41 -25.95
C TYR A 384 -8.79 20.07 -26.08
N GLY A 385 -9.31 20.67 -25.00
CA GLY A 385 -10.42 21.61 -24.98
C GLY A 385 -11.82 20.97 -25.07
N PHE A 386 -12.20 20.14 -24.10
CA PHE A 386 -13.57 19.65 -23.94
C PHE A 386 -14.09 19.87 -22.52
#